data_AF-A0A9D3Y4G2-F1
#
_entry.id   AF-A0A9D3Y4G2-F1
#
_cell.length_a   1.000
_cell.length_b   1.000
_cell.length_c   1.000
_cell.angle_alpha   90.00
_cell.angle_beta   90.00
_cell.angle_gamma   90.00
#
_symmetry.space_group_name_H-M   'P 1'
#
loop_
_entity.id
_entity.type
_entity.pdbx_description
1 polymer ?
#
loop_
_entity_poly.entity_id
_entity_poly.type
_entity_poly.pdbx_seq_one_letter_code
_entity_poly.pdbx_strand_id
1 'polypeptide(L)'
;MPRNCVRFMAFLAKAPLLKCAIVTVGICSLPALLLSTTSQLSGPQTMFKEGALVTDVNCKALFKGDMGELNGANMLTKTLKRTHLQPNDYKKWIANCSSFKLHRGYITDTLSELEREFPIAFSILMFKDIEMFERLLRAIYRPQNFYCIHVDDKTSDEIFKAVVSITGCFENVFMASQRIDVVWGKLSVLTTGTSLHGGSHST
;
A
#
# COMPACT_ATOMS: atom_id res chain seq x y z
N MET A 1 18.42 -1.17 -13.68
CA MET A 1 17.55 -0.14 -14.29
C MET A 1 16.23 -0.13 -13.53
N PRO A 2 15.79 1.00 -12.94
CA PRO A 2 14.54 0.99 -12.18
C PRO A 2 13.37 0.70 -13.12
N ARG A 3 12.49 -0.20 -12.66
CA ARG A 3 11.21 -0.50 -13.31
C ARG A 3 10.34 0.75 -13.14
N ASN A 4 10.29 1.61 -14.16
CA ASN A 4 9.63 2.91 -14.05
C ASN A 4 8.10 2.76 -14.04
N CYS A 5 7.43 3.53 -13.19
CA CYS A 5 5.97 3.54 -13.06
C CYS A 5 5.24 3.69 -14.42
N VAL A 6 5.82 4.44 -15.36
CA VAL A 6 5.28 4.68 -16.72
C VAL A 6 4.98 3.39 -17.46
N ARG A 7 5.97 2.48 -17.55
CA ARG A 7 5.84 1.24 -18.32
C ARG A 7 4.87 0.28 -17.64
N PHE A 8 4.78 0.35 -16.32
CA PHE A 8 3.97 -0.57 -15.54
C PHE A 8 2.50 -0.14 -15.48
N MET A 9 2.21 1.15 -15.27
CA MET A 9 0.84 1.68 -15.34
C MET A 9 0.24 1.50 -16.74
N ALA A 10 1.07 1.66 -17.79
CA ALA A 10 0.66 1.35 -19.16
C ALA A 10 0.40 -0.15 -19.38
N PHE A 11 1.10 -1.05 -18.67
CA PHE A 11 0.82 -2.48 -18.69
C PHE A 11 -0.52 -2.80 -18.01
N LEU A 12 -0.87 -2.12 -16.90
CA LEU A 12 -2.18 -2.30 -16.25
C LEU A 12 -3.33 -1.74 -17.07
N ALA A 13 -3.16 -0.60 -17.72
CA ALA A 13 -4.15 -0.07 -18.66
C ALA A 13 -4.35 -0.98 -19.89
N LYS A 14 -3.38 -1.85 -20.19
CA LYS A 14 -3.44 -2.85 -21.27
C LYS A 14 -3.75 -4.26 -20.76
N ALA A 15 -3.75 -4.47 -19.44
CA ALA A 15 -4.17 -5.73 -18.86
C ALA A 15 -5.65 -5.87 -19.21
N PRO A 16 -6.04 -6.96 -19.88
CA PRO A 16 -7.39 -7.07 -20.38
C PRO A 16 -8.33 -7.05 -19.19
N LEU A 17 -9.13 -5.99 -19.08
CA LEU A 17 -10.48 -6.03 -18.49
C LEU A 17 -11.38 -6.94 -19.33
N LEU A 18 -10.89 -8.12 -19.72
CA LEU A 18 -11.51 -9.06 -20.64
C LEU A 18 -11.73 -10.39 -19.91
N LYS A 19 -12.33 -10.31 -18.73
CA LYS A 19 -13.24 -11.34 -18.23
C LYS A 19 -14.68 -10.84 -18.10
N CYS A 20 -15.06 -9.78 -18.82
CA CYS A 20 -16.43 -9.26 -18.79
C CYS A 20 -17.24 -9.47 -20.09
N ALA A 21 -16.74 -10.11 -21.16
CA ALA A 21 -17.52 -10.14 -22.41
C ALA A 21 -17.29 -11.33 -23.37
N ILE A 22 -16.96 -12.53 -22.88
CA ILE A 22 -17.13 -13.77 -23.68
C ILE A 22 -17.79 -14.85 -22.81
N VAL A 23 -18.97 -14.52 -22.28
CA VAL A 23 -20.03 -15.52 -22.08
C VAL A 23 -21.08 -15.21 -23.14
N THR A 24 -20.71 -15.43 -24.40
CA THR A 24 -21.66 -15.43 -25.51
C THR A 24 -22.48 -16.72 -25.42
N VAL A 25 -23.67 -16.59 -24.85
CA VAL A 25 -24.95 -17.20 -25.27
C VAL A 25 -24.90 -18.65 -25.75
N GLY A 26 -25.52 -19.54 -24.95
CA GLY A 26 -25.88 -20.92 -25.31
C GLY A 26 -25.29 -21.88 -24.27
N ILE A 27 -26.03 -22.38 -23.28
CA ILE A 27 -27.21 -23.22 -23.47
C ILE A 27 -28.22 -22.94 -22.35
N CYS A 28 -29.42 -22.55 -22.77
CA CYS A 28 -30.63 -22.57 -21.96
C CYS A 28 -31.20 -23.99 -22.01
N SER A 29 -31.14 -24.76 -20.91
CA SER A 29 -32.12 -25.79 -20.52
C SER A 29 -31.61 -26.64 -19.34
N LEU A 30 -32.01 -26.29 -18.12
CA LEU A 30 -32.86 -27.10 -17.22
C LEU A 30 -32.87 -26.50 -15.80
N PRO A 31 -33.98 -26.64 -15.06
CA PRO A 31 -34.36 -25.76 -13.97
C PRO A 31 -33.94 -26.27 -12.58
N ALA A 32 -33.84 -25.31 -11.66
CA ALA A 32 -34.12 -25.39 -10.22
C ALA A 32 -33.44 -26.49 -9.40
N LEU A 33 -32.43 -26.10 -8.61
CA LEU A 33 -32.32 -26.53 -7.22
C LEU A 33 -31.68 -25.42 -6.37
N LEU A 34 -32.53 -24.85 -5.52
CA LEU A 34 -32.16 -24.00 -4.40
C LEU A 34 -31.32 -24.82 -3.41
N LEU A 35 -30.10 -24.35 -3.10
CA LEU A 35 -29.48 -24.62 -1.81
C LEU A 35 -28.94 -23.32 -1.20
N SER A 36 -29.71 -22.85 -0.23
CA SER A 36 -29.29 -22.17 1.01
C SER A 36 -27.92 -21.51 1.04
N THR A 37 -27.96 -20.18 1.02
CA THR A 37 -26.91 -19.28 1.51
C THR A 37 -26.63 -19.53 2.99
N THR A 38 -25.47 -20.09 3.31
CA THR A 38 -24.68 -19.71 4.49
C THR A 38 -23.20 -19.90 4.17
N SER A 39 -22.63 -19.00 3.35
CA SER A 39 -21.17 -18.86 3.31
C SER A 39 -20.75 -18.16 4.59
N GLN A 40 -20.42 -18.95 5.61
CA GLN A 40 -19.67 -18.47 6.76
C GLN A 40 -18.39 -17.82 6.23
N LEU A 41 -18.26 -16.50 6.41
CA LEU A 41 -17.04 -15.76 6.16
C LEU A 41 -16.02 -16.14 7.25
N SER A 42 -15.46 -17.35 7.13
CA SER A 42 -14.30 -17.77 7.91
C SER A 42 -13.06 -17.37 7.13
N GLY A 43 -12.70 -16.09 7.25
CA GLY A 43 -11.38 -15.63 6.79
C GLY A 43 -10.27 -16.42 7.50
N PRO A 44 -9.10 -16.64 6.87
CA PRO A 44 -7.97 -17.25 7.54
C PRO A 44 -7.58 -16.36 8.72
N GLN A 45 -7.95 -16.79 9.92
CA GLN A 45 -7.41 -16.23 11.14
C GLN A 45 -5.93 -16.63 11.21
N THR A 46 -5.11 -15.69 11.71
CA THR A 46 -3.69 -15.81 12.01
C THR A 46 -2.69 -15.59 10.86
N MET A 47 -2.56 -14.35 10.40
CA MET A 47 -1.31 -13.84 9.82
C MET A 47 -0.97 -12.43 10.35
N PHE A 48 -1.14 -12.21 11.64
CA PHE A 48 -0.55 -11.05 12.32
C PHE A 48 0.29 -11.60 13.48
N LYS A 49 1.62 -11.55 13.35
CA LYS A 49 2.51 -11.95 14.44
C LYS A 49 2.38 -10.94 15.60
N GLU A 50 2.46 -11.49 16.82
CA GLU A 50 2.35 -10.85 18.14
C GLU A 50 3.14 -9.53 18.33
N GLY A 51 4.11 -9.22 17.48
CA GLY A 51 4.91 -7.98 17.53
C GLY A 51 4.29 -6.74 16.88
N ALA A 52 3.09 -6.85 16.29
CA ALA A 52 2.41 -5.74 15.61
C ALA A 52 1.15 -5.23 16.34
N LEU A 53 0.77 -5.87 17.46
CA LEU A 53 -0.47 -5.57 18.17
C LEU A 53 -0.20 -4.57 19.30
N VAL A 54 -0.99 -3.50 19.34
CA VAL A 54 -1.02 -2.57 20.47
C VAL A 54 -1.81 -3.26 21.58
N THR A 55 -1.12 -3.67 22.64
CA THR A 55 -1.73 -4.42 23.76
C THR A 55 -2.29 -3.51 24.84
N ASP A 56 -1.81 -2.26 24.93
CA ASP A 56 -2.15 -1.34 26.01
C ASP A 56 -3.49 -0.59 25.81
N VAL A 57 -4.15 -0.78 24.67
CA VAL A 57 -5.41 -0.12 24.31
C VAL A 57 -6.37 -1.12 23.69
N ASN A 58 -7.63 -1.14 24.14
CA ASN A 58 -8.66 -1.97 23.52
C ASN A 58 -9.26 -1.26 22.30
N CYS A 59 -8.70 -1.52 21.10
CA CYS A 59 -9.17 -0.89 19.86
C CYS A 59 -10.66 -1.14 19.57
N LYS A 60 -11.22 -2.31 19.93
CA LYS A 60 -12.63 -2.62 19.68
C LYS A 60 -13.56 -1.72 20.50
N ALA A 61 -13.23 -1.47 21.77
CA ALA A 61 -13.98 -0.56 22.62
C ALA A 61 -13.77 0.91 22.21
N LEU A 62 -12.54 1.27 21.81
CA LEU A 62 -12.22 2.59 21.27
C LEU A 62 -13.07 2.94 20.04
N PHE A 63 -13.15 2.03 19.04
CA PHE A 63 -13.98 2.23 17.85
C PHE A 63 -15.48 2.25 18.14
N LYS A 64 -15.92 1.68 19.27
CA LYS A 64 -17.30 1.77 19.76
C LYS A 64 -17.60 3.06 20.53
N GLY A 65 -16.60 3.90 20.76
CA GLY A 65 -16.76 5.16 21.50
C GLY A 65 -16.81 4.98 23.02
N ASP A 66 -16.21 3.92 23.56
CA ASP A 66 -16.10 3.77 25.01
C ASP A 66 -15.27 4.91 25.62
N MET A 67 -15.90 5.70 26.48
CA MET A 67 -15.26 6.89 27.06
C MET A 67 -14.09 6.55 27.99
N GLY A 68 -14.12 5.37 28.64
CA GLY A 68 -13.02 4.92 29.50
C GLY A 68 -11.76 4.66 28.69
N GLU A 69 -11.89 3.90 27.60
CA GLU A 69 -10.80 3.60 26.67
C GLU A 69 -10.33 4.83 25.89
N LEU A 70 -11.24 5.73 25.49
CA LEU A 70 -10.88 6.99 24.83
C LEU A 70 -10.01 7.87 25.74
N ASN A 71 -10.39 8.00 27.02
CA ASN A 71 -9.62 8.77 27.99
C ASN A 71 -8.27 8.09 28.28
N GLY A 72 -8.25 6.76 28.42
CA GLY A 72 -7.03 5.98 28.60
C GLY A 72 -6.05 6.16 27.43
N ALA A 73 -6.51 6.01 26.19
CA ALA A 73 -5.70 6.19 24.99
C ALA A 73 -5.17 7.62 24.84
N ASN A 74 -5.96 8.64 25.21
CA ASN A 74 -5.52 10.03 25.21
C ASN A 74 -4.41 10.27 26.24
N MET A 75 -4.53 9.69 27.44
CA MET A 75 -3.48 9.74 28.47
C MET A 75 -2.20 9.06 27.98
N LEU A 76 -2.32 7.85 27.41
CA LEU A 76 -1.18 7.14 26.84
C LEU A 76 -0.47 7.94 25.75
N THR A 77 -1.21 8.64 24.89
CA THR A 77 -0.61 9.49 23.84
C THR A 77 0.24 10.62 24.43
N LYS A 78 -0.11 11.14 25.61
CA LYS A 78 0.64 12.20 26.31
C LYS A 78 1.84 11.64 27.07
N THR A 79 1.72 10.45 27.64
CA THR A 79 2.75 9.85 28.50
C THR A 79 3.80 9.06 27.73
N LEU A 80 3.40 8.35 26.67
CA LEU A 80 4.29 7.51 25.89
C LEU A 80 5.19 8.37 25.00
N LYS A 81 6.50 8.31 25.27
CA LYS A 81 7.51 8.84 24.36
C LYS A 81 7.66 7.88 23.19
N ARG A 82 7.13 8.26 22.03
CA ARG A 82 7.32 7.48 20.80
C ARG A 82 8.76 7.64 20.32
N THR A 83 9.42 6.52 20.06
CA THR A 83 10.67 6.51 19.31
C THR A 83 10.34 6.60 17.82
N HIS A 84 10.62 7.76 17.23
CA HIS A 84 10.44 7.96 15.78
C HIS A 84 11.47 7.13 15.03
N LEU A 85 11.02 6.27 14.11
CA LEU A 85 11.91 5.44 13.31
C LEU A 85 12.78 6.32 12.40
N GLN A 86 14.09 6.17 12.49
CA GLN A 86 15.00 6.97 11.68
C GLN A 86 15.23 6.32 10.32
N PRO A 87 15.52 7.09 9.26
CA PRO A 87 15.79 6.53 7.93
C PRO A 87 16.88 5.44 7.92
N ASN A 88 17.87 5.56 8.80
CA ASN A 88 18.96 4.60 8.90
C ASN A 88 18.55 3.26 9.54
N ASP A 89 17.48 3.21 10.33
CA ASP A 89 16.95 1.96 10.91
C ASP A 89 16.39 1.06 9.79
N TYR A 90 15.71 1.67 8.81
CA TYR A 90 15.18 0.96 7.66
C TYR A 90 16.28 0.28 6.84
N LYS A 91 17.43 0.94 6.62
CA LYS A 91 18.55 0.34 5.89
C LYS A 91 19.01 -0.99 6.52
N LYS A 92 19.09 -1.05 7.85
CA LYS A 92 19.49 -2.27 8.57
C LYS A 92 18.44 -3.37 8.43
N TRP A 93 17.17 -3.04 8.58
CA TRP A 93 16.08 -4.01 8.48
C TRP A 93 15.90 -4.57 7.07
N ILE A 94 16.14 -3.74 6.05
CA ILE A 94 15.97 -4.09 4.63
C ILE A 94 17.07 -5.02 4.11
N ALA A 95 18.17 -5.19 4.84
CA ALA A 95 19.22 -6.16 4.49
C ALA A 95 18.67 -7.58 4.24
N ASN A 96 17.54 -7.93 4.86
CA ASN A 96 16.79 -9.15 4.54
C ASN A 96 15.30 -8.82 4.30
N CYS A 97 14.92 -8.71 3.02
CA CYS A 97 13.55 -8.37 2.63
C CYS A 97 12.49 -9.35 3.13
N SER A 98 12.77 -10.65 3.18
CA SER A 98 11.83 -11.65 3.70
C SER A 98 11.57 -11.46 5.19
N SER A 99 12.65 -11.22 5.95
CA SER A 99 12.54 -10.92 7.38
C SER A 99 11.83 -9.59 7.63
N PHE A 100 12.12 -8.56 6.83
CA PHE A 100 11.45 -7.26 6.89
C PHE A 100 9.94 -7.40 6.68
N LYS A 101 9.51 -8.05 5.59
CA LYS A 101 8.09 -8.28 5.28
C LYS A 101 7.37 -9.01 6.42
N LEU A 102 8.00 -10.06 6.97
CA LEU A 102 7.45 -10.85 8.06
C LEU A 102 7.35 -10.04 9.37
N HIS A 103 8.41 -9.36 9.79
CA HIS A 103 8.45 -8.62 11.06
C HIS A 103 7.55 -7.40 11.04
N ARG A 104 7.49 -6.69 9.90
CA ARG A 104 6.60 -5.54 9.76
C ARG A 104 5.15 -5.95 9.59
N GLY A 105 4.86 -7.21 9.24
CA GLY A 105 3.50 -7.73 9.09
C GLY A 105 2.87 -7.35 7.75
N TYR A 106 3.64 -7.44 6.66
CA TYR A 106 3.10 -7.27 5.31
C TYR A 106 2.29 -8.50 4.91
N ILE A 107 1.10 -8.26 4.36
CA ILE A 107 0.27 -9.29 3.72
C ILE A 107 0.89 -9.56 2.34
N THR A 108 1.54 -10.71 2.21
CA THR A 108 2.31 -11.09 0.99
C THR A 108 1.58 -12.07 0.09
N ASP A 109 0.41 -12.55 0.53
CA ASP A 109 -0.47 -13.44 -0.23
C ASP A 109 -1.82 -12.76 -0.51
N THR A 110 -2.45 -13.14 -1.62
CA THR A 110 -3.81 -12.70 -1.98
C THR A 110 -4.82 -13.30 -1.00
N LEU A 111 -5.70 -12.49 -0.41
CA LEU A 111 -6.66 -12.99 0.60
C LEU A 111 -7.91 -13.61 -0.02
N SER A 112 -8.23 -13.26 -1.27
CA SER A 112 -9.34 -13.86 -2.02
C SER A 112 -9.08 -13.93 -3.51
N GLU A 113 -9.85 -14.77 -4.22
CA GLU A 113 -9.81 -14.86 -5.68
C GLU A 113 -10.30 -13.56 -6.33
N LEU A 114 -11.36 -12.95 -5.81
CA LEU A 114 -11.88 -11.68 -6.30
C LEU A 114 -10.83 -10.56 -6.21
N GLU A 115 -10.11 -10.47 -5.09
CA GLU A 115 -9.00 -9.52 -4.95
C GLU A 115 -7.87 -9.77 -5.96
N ARG A 116 -7.59 -11.04 -6.30
CA ARG A 116 -6.58 -11.41 -7.30
C ARG A 116 -7.00 -11.03 -8.71
N GLU A 117 -8.28 -11.17 -9.03
CA GLU A 117 -8.84 -10.84 -10.34
C GLU A 117 -9.03 -9.33 -10.56
N PHE A 118 -8.98 -8.53 -9.49
CA PHE A 118 -9.17 -7.09 -9.54
C PHE A 118 -7.93 -6.31 -9.04
N PRO A 119 -6.83 -6.27 -9.82
CA PRO A 119 -5.62 -5.55 -9.43
C PRO A 119 -5.85 -4.03 -9.46
N ILE A 120 -5.44 -3.35 -8.39
CA ILE A 120 -5.53 -1.89 -8.25
C ILE A 120 -4.15 -1.25 -8.40
N ALA A 121 -4.11 -0.06 -8.99
CA ALA A 121 -2.90 0.74 -9.09
C ALA A 121 -2.99 2.00 -8.22
N PHE A 122 -1.95 2.27 -7.42
CA PHE A 122 -1.83 3.42 -6.53
C PHE A 122 -0.71 4.34 -7.00
N SER A 123 -0.94 5.66 -6.88
CA SER A 123 0.10 6.68 -6.97
C SER A 123 0.18 7.40 -5.63
N ILE A 124 1.35 7.35 -4.99
CA ILE A 124 1.57 7.87 -3.63
C ILE A 124 2.62 8.97 -3.70
N LEU A 125 2.25 10.18 -3.29
CA LEU A 125 3.17 11.30 -3.14
C LEU A 125 3.71 11.35 -1.71
N MET A 126 5.02 11.34 -1.55
CA MET A 126 5.72 11.40 -0.26
C MET A 126 6.66 12.61 -0.22
N PHE A 127 6.73 13.26 0.96
CA PHE A 127 7.65 14.38 1.19
C PHE A 127 8.56 14.19 2.42
N LYS A 128 8.04 14.05 3.65
CA LYS A 128 8.87 14.17 4.86
C LYS A 128 8.94 12.95 5.78
N ASP A 129 7.86 12.20 5.93
CA ASP A 129 7.78 11.18 7.00
C ASP A 129 7.82 9.77 6.43
N ILE A 130 8.96 9.10 6.62
CA ILE A 130 9.19 7.72 6.16
C ILE A 130 8.43 6.68 6.99
N GLU A 131 8.21 6.95 8.28
CA GLU A 131 7.45 6.04 9.13
C GLU A 131 5.98 6.04 8.72
N MET A 132 5.41 7.22 8.48
CA MET A 132 4.04 7.33 7.95
C MET A 132 3.92 6.68 6.57
N PHE A 133 4.91 6.89 5.69
CA PHE A 133 4.93 6.25 4.39
C PHE A 133 4.94 4.72 4.49
N GLU A 134 5.82 4.14 5.30
CA GLU A 134 5.89 2.68 5.47
C GLU A 134 4.61 2.13 6.09
N ARG A 135 4.05 2.82 7.10
CA ARG A 135 2.79 2.43 7.73
C ARG A 135 1.62 2.45 6.74
N LEU A 136 1.55 3.48 5.90
CA LEU A 136 0.56 3.57 4.83
C LEU A 136 0.74 2.42 3.84
N LEU A 137 1.96 2.24 3.32
CA LEU A 137 2.27 1.19 2.35
C LEU A 137 1.89 -0.18 2.92
N ARG A 138 2.28 -0.49 4.17
CA ARG A 138 1.90 -1.73 4.85
C ARG A 138 0.39 -1.92 4.94
N ALA A 139 -0.37 -0.87 5.26
CA ALA A 139 -1.82 -0.97 5.43
C ALA A 139 -2.53 -1.35 4.10
N ILE A 140 -2.06 -0.79 2.99
CA ILE A 140 -2.69 -0.97 1.68
C ILE A 140 -2.02 -2.03 0.80
N TYR A 141 -0.83 -2.52 1.16
CA TYR A 141 -0.03 -3.42 0.34
C TYR A 141 -0.73 -4.76 0.13
N ARG A 142 -0.86 -5.17 -1.13
CA ARG A 142 -1.26 -6.52 -1.54
C ARG A 142 -0.39 -6.94 -2.73
N PRO A 143 -0.03 -8.23 -2.85
CA PRO A 143 0.90 -8.70 -3.88
C PRO A 143 0.40 -8.49 -5.31
N GLN A 144 -0.91 -8.50 -5.55
CA GLN A 144 -1.52 -8.30 -6.87
C GLN A 144 -1.69 -6.84 -7.28
N ASN A 145 -1.60 -5.90 -6.33
CA ASN A 145 -1.73 -4.47 -6.59
C ASN A 145 -0.40 -3.87 -7.02
N PHE A 146 -0.44 -2.64 -7.51
CA PHE A 146 0.75 -1.93 -7.99
C PHE A 146 0.85 -0.56 -7.38
N TYR A 147 2.07 -0.16 -7.01
CA TYR A 147 2.31 1.06 -6.25
C TYR A 147 3.39 1.88 -6.95
N CYS A 148 3.06 3.10 -7.34
CA CYS A 148 4.03 4.08 -7.79
C CYS A 148 4.27 5.10 -6.69
N ILE A 149 5.53 5.26 -6.28
CA ILE A 149 5.94 6.17 -5.23
C ILE A 149 6.64 7.37 -5.88
N HIS A 150 6.02 8.55 -5.76
CA HIS A 150 6.62 9.82 -6.12
C HIS A 150 7.19 10.47 -4.86
N VAL A 151 8.51 10.68 -4.83
CA VAL A 151 9.16 11.39 -3.72
C VAL A 151 9.47 12.80 -4.19
N ASP A 152 8.96 13.79 -3.46
CA ASP A 152 9.19 15.22 -3.72
C ASP A 152 10.70 15.49 -3.82
N ASP A 153 11.09 16.39 -4.72
CA ASP A 153 12.50 16.76 -4.89
C ASP A 153 13.09 17.43 -3.64
N LYS A 154 12.26 18.13 -2.86
CA LYS A 154 12.64 18.76 -1.59
C LYS A 154 12.96 17.76 -0.48
N THR A 155 12.62 16.48 -0.63
CA THR A 155 12.91 15.44 0.36
C THR A 155 14.43 15.24 0.49
N SER A 156 14.92 15.09 1.72
CA SER A 156 16.34 14.84 1.96
C SER A 156 16.83 13.54 1.31
N ASP A 157 18.07 13.53 0.87
CA ASP A 157 18.68 12.35 0.23
C ASP A 157 18.69 11.11 1.11
N GLU A 158 18.78 11.30 2.43
CA GLU A 158 18.74 10.21 3.40
C GLU A 158 17.38 9.49 3.36
N ILE A 159 16.29 10.26 3.40
CA ILE A 159 14.93 9.74 3.31
C ILE A 159 14.70 9.10 1.94
N PHE A 160 15.12 9.77 0.86
CA PHE A 160 14.99 9.23 -0.49
C PHE A 160 15.67 7.87 -0.64
N LYS A 161 16.92 7.73 -0.17
CA LYS A 161 17.66 6.45 -0.21
C LYS A 161 16.99 5.36 0.63
N ALA A 162 16.40 5.72 1.77
CA ALA A 162 15.67 4.77 2.59
C ALA A 162 14.38 4.30 1.90
N VAL A 163 13.64 5.20 1.23
CA VAL A 163 12.46 4.83 0.42
C VAL A 163 12.85 3.93 -0.75
N VAL A 164 13.94 4.24 -1.46
CA VAL A 164 14.49 3.38 -2.51
C VAL A 164 14.81 1.99 -1.97
N SER A 165 15.36 1.91 -0.76
CA SER A 165 15.65 0.63 -0.10
C SER A 165 14.35 -0.13 0.21
N ILE A 166 13.32 0.55 0.74
CA ILE A 166 12.03 -0.09 1.08
C ILE A 166 11.38 -0.64 -0.20
N THR A 167 11.26 0.19 -1.22
CA THR A 167 10.64 -0.20 -2.50
C THR A 167 11.39 -1.34 -3.19
N GLY A 168 12.72 -1.40 -3.05
CA GLY A 168 13.53 -2.49 -3.57
C GLY A 168 13.20 -3.88 -3.00
N CYS A 169 12.53 -3.96 -1.85
CA CYS A 169 12.07 -5.25 -1.30
C CYS A 169 10.81 -5.80 -1.96
N PHE A 170 10.11 -5.02 -2.80
CA PHE A 170 8.83 -5.41 -3.38
C PHE A 170 8.91 -5.35 -4.90
N GLU A 171 8.42 -6.39 -5.57
CA GLU A 171 8.50 -6.46 -7.04
C GLU A 171 7.46 -5.59 -7.75
N ASN A 172 6.38 -5.27 -7.05
CA ASN A 172 5.19 -4.53 -7.49
C ASN A 172 5.12 -3.08 -6.95
N VAL A 173 6.20 -2.61 -6.31
CA VAL A 173 6.35 -1.22 -5.85
C VAL A 173 7.47 -0.56 -6.65
N PHE A 174 7.17 0.59 -7.22
CA PHE A 174 8.03 1.28 -8.17
C PHE A 174 8.27 2.73 -7.75
N MET A 175 9.45 3.24 -8.06
CA MET A 175 9.77 4.67 -7.90
C MET A 175 9.40 5.43 -9.18
N ALA A 176 8.86 6.64 -9.01
CA ALA A 176 8.70 7.57 -10.12
C ALA A 176 10.08 7.91 -10.73
N SER A 177 10.14 8.03 -12.06
CA SER A 177 11.39 8.29 -12.77
C SER A 177 11.90 9.72 -12.61
N GLN A 178 11.01 10.66 -12.32
CA GLN A 178 11.33 12.08 -12.14
C GLN A 178 10.88 12.50 -10.75
N ARG A 179 11.71 13.29 -10.06
CA ARG A 179 11.36 14.00 -8.83
C ARG A 179 10.96 15.41 -9.22
N ILE A 180 9.82 15.87 -8.70
CA ILE A 180 9.31 17.22 -8.95
C ILE A 180 9.28 17.96 -7.62
N ASP A 181 9.71 19.23 -7.64
CA ASP A 181 9.43 20.17 -6.56
C ASP A 181 7.92 20.44 -6.53
N VAL A 182 7.23 19.87 -5.55
CA VAL A 182 5.79 20.06 -5.40
C VAL A 182 5.52 21.34 -4.62
N VAL A 183 4.73 22.23 -5.24
CA VAL A 183 4.30 23.49 -4.66
C VAL A 183 2.80 23.43 -4.49
N TRP A 184 2.35 23.59 -3.26
CA TRP A 184 0.93 23.52 -2.94
C TRP A 184 0.14 24.60 -3.71
N GLY A 185 -1.05 24.22 -4.19
CA GLY A 185 -1.91 25.10 -4.99
C GLY A 185 -1.40 25.38 -6.42
N LYS A 186 -0.37 24.66 -6.89
CA LYS A 186 0.17 24.81 -8.25
C LYS A 186 0.03 23.54 -9.08
N LEU A 187 0.23 23.71 -10.40
CA LEU A 187 0.22 22.64 -11.40
C LEU A 187 1.20 21.51 -11.07
N SER A 188 2.27 21.77 -10.31
CA SER A 188 3.22 20.73 -9.90
C SER A 188 2.56 19.58 -9.13
N VAL A 189 1.48 19.83 -8.37
CA VAL A 189 0.70 18.76 -7.71
C VAL A 189 0.12 17.79 -8.74
N LEU A 190 -0.53 18.30 -9.79
CA LEU A 190 -1.08 17.47 -10.87
C LEU A 190 0.04 16.82 -11.68
N THR A 191 1.12 17.57 -11.92
CA THR A 191 2.26 17.11 -12.71
C THR A 191 2.97 15.94 -12.05
N THR A 192 2.99 15.83 -10.72
CA THR A 192 3.55 14.64 -10.05
C THR A 192 2.79 13.35 -10.38
N GLY A 193 1.46 13.45 -10.51
CA GLY A 193 0.61 12.35 -10.94
C GLY A 193 0.73 12.06 -12.43
N THR A 194 1.00 13.06 -13.27
CA THR A 194 1.12 12.91 -14.73
C THR A 194 2.55 12.75 -15.25
N SER A 195 3.59 12.94 -14.42
CA SER A 195 5.00 12.60 -14.69
C SER A 195 5.23 11.09 -14.89
N LEU A 196 4.12 10.35 -14.95
CA LEU A 196 3.96 9.09 -15.67
C LEU A 196 4.06 9.23 -17.21
N HIS A 197 4.17 10.44 -17.76
CA HIS A 197 4.52 10.69 -19.15
C HIS A 197 5.79 11.52 -19.21
N GLY A 198 6.87 10.89 -19.67
CA GLY A 198 8.08 11.59 -20.05
C GLY A 198 7.79 12.55 -21.19
N GLY A 199 7.80 13.84 -20.87
CA GLY A 199 7.88 14.92 -21.84
C GLY A 199 8.91 15.92 -21.33
N SER A 200 10.15 15.74 -21.75
CA SER A 200 11.15 16.79 -21.74
C SER A 200 10.58 18.01 -22.46
N HIS A 201 10.31 19.08 -21.72
CA HIS A 201 10.35 20.43 -22.27
C HIS A 201 11.25 21.28 -21.38
N SER A 202 12.54 21.04 -21.57
CA SER A 202 13.57 22.05 -21.40
C SER A 202 13.52 23.00 -22.60
N THR A 203 13.08 24.23 -22.36
CA THR A 203 13.52 25.46 -23.03
C THR A 203 13.12 26.63 -22.15
#